data_AF-A0A9D4V0J5-F1
#
_entry.id   AF-A0A9D4V0J5-F1
#
_cell.length_a   1.000
_cell.length_b   1.000
_cell.length_c   1.000
_cell.angle_alpha   90.00
_cell.angle_beta   90.00
_cell.angle_gamma   90.00
#
_symmetry.space_group_name_H-M   'P 1'
#
loop_
_entity.id
_entity.type
_entity.pdbx_description
1 polymer ?
#
loop_
_entity_poly.entity_id
_entity_poly.type
_entity_poly.pdbx_seq_one_letter_code
_entity_poly.pdbx_strand_id
1 'polypeptide(L)'
;MNGMNTNPNAGAPVAGPAAPPALVGSATAPSPAALRRAPLDVDIARQDALRACNPDIDRPFASLEDACNRLLPFHVLADYDADDVNDKFLDSTGRVLSRSQLWNESLTAKIHEFKATFQKQIDVFNALSKKRTDGEMRAEEGLMIEQFLFQDEKQKVLEMKVEMERERAERDAEARMKEAMERARAEQARMLEAARQQQQVGRLVPEWTRSRDPGFEYVNFDKFNLKAAAWLNRRCF
;
A
#
# COMPACT_ATOMS: atom_id res chain seq x y z
N MET A 1 32.44 55.24 -13.82
CA MET A 1 33.17 54.54 -14.89
C MET A 1 32.22 54.49 -16.08
N ASN A 2 32.22 55.46 -17.00
CA ASN A 2 33.18 55.64 -18.11
C ASN A 2 33.51 54.27 -18.72
N GLY A 3 33.03 53.89 -19.90
CA GLY A 3 33.34 54.41 -21.25
C GLY A 3 33.56 53.14 -22.10
N MET A 4 33.15 53.01 -23.36
CA MET A 4 33.83 53.53 -24.54
C MET A 4 33.08 52.97 -25.77
N ASN A 5 32.65 53.79 -26.74
CA ASN A 5 33.41 54.19 -27.96
C ASN A 5 33.06 53.22 -29.11
N THR A 6 32.77 53.58 -30.37
CA THR A 6 33.45 54.57 -31.23
C THR A 6 32.56 55.00 -32.39
N ASN A 7 32.51 56.32 -32.61
CA ASN A 7 32.36 56.94 -33.92
C ASN A 7 33.75 57.01 -34.60
N PRO A 8 33.82 57.09 -35.93
CA PRO A 8 34.75 58.05 -36.54
C PRO A 8 34.01 58.88 -37.62
N ASN A 9 33.90 60.21 -37.45
CA ASN A 9 34.92 61.24 -37.76
C ASN A 9 35.11 61.39 -39.29
N ALA A 10 35.24 62.55 -39.94
CA ALA A 10 35.47 63.95 -39.57
C ALA A 10 35.30 64.80 -40.85
N GLY A 11 35.12 66.12 -40.72
CA GLY A 11 35.55 67.08 -41.76
C GLY A 11 34.59 68.24 -42.03
N ALA A 12 34.65 69.26 -41.17
CA ALA A 12 34.08 70.61 -41.38
C ALA A 12 34.90 71.44 -42.40
N PRO A 13 34.77 72.78 -42.50
CA PRO A 13 33.64 73.74 -42.50
C PRO A 13 33.58 74.45 -43.90
N VAL A 14 32.87 75.55 -44.23
CA VAL A 14 33.16 76.99 -43.95
C VAL A 14 32.10 77.92 -44.62
N ALA A 15 31.69 78.96 -43.88
CA ALA A 15 31.25 80.34 -44.26
C ALA A 15 29.92 80.64 -45.01
N GLY A 16 29.12 81.55 -44.40
CA GLY A 16 28.18 82.47 -45.08
C GLY A 16 28.91 83.66 -45.73
N PRO A 17 28.30 84.86 -45.99
CA PRO A 17 26.98 85.36 -45.57
C PRO A 17 26.16 86.10 -46.67
N ALA A 18 25.02 86.68 -46.25
CA ALA A 18 24.43 87.97 -46.69
C ALA A 18 23.48 88.08 -47.91
N ALA A 19 22.19 88.27 -47.57
CA ALA A 19 21.35 89.45 -47.89
C ALA A 19 20.93 89.77 -49.36
N PRO A 20 19.83 90.54 -49.58
CA PRO A 20 18.78 90.22 -50.56
C PRO A 20 18.67 91.26 -51.70
N PRO A 21 17.77 91.04 -52.68
CA PRO A 21 17.06 92.15 -53.29
C PRO A 21 15.57 92.16 -52.94
N ALA A 22 15.14 93.34 -52.53
CA ALA A 22 13.77 93.70 -52.18
C ALA A 22 12.86 93.83 -53.42
N LEU A 23 11.60 93.47 -53.20
CA LEU A 23 10.36 94.17 -53.58
C LEU A 23 10.25 94.78 -54.99
N VAL A 24 9.40 94.15 -55.82
CA VAL A 24 8.21 94.76 -56.47
C VAL A 24 7.23 93.58 -56.65
N GLY A 25 6.02 93.51 -56.08
CA GLY A 25 5.00 94.54 -56.02
C GLY A 25 3.97 94.32 -57.12
N SER A 26 3.15 93.27 -57.02
CA SER A 26 1.83 93.26 -57.67
C SER A 26 0.84 92.42 -56.85
N ALA A 27 -0.12 93.13 -56.27
CA ALA A 27 -1.27 92.56 -55.61
C ALA A 27 -2.12 91.82 -56.64
N THR A 28 -2.33 90.52 -56.41
CA THR A 28 -3.44 89.78 -57.03
C THR A 28 -4.41 89.44 -55.91
N ALA A 29 -5.61 90.00 -56.00
CA ALA A 29 -6.71 89.73 -55.08
C ALA A 29 -6.98 88.20 -54.99
N PRO A 30 -7.35 87.66 -53.82
CA PRO A 30 -7.75 86.26 -53.72
C PRO A 30 -9.09 86.05 -54.44
N SER A 31 -9.09 85.17 -55.45
CA SER A 31 -10.30 84.71 -56.13
C SER A 31 -11.10 83.77 -55.20
N PRO A 32 -12.43 83.95 -55.01
CA PRO A 32 -13.22 83.22 -54.03
C PRO A 32 -13.82 81.92 -54.62
N ALA A 33 -13.01 80.99 -55.12
CA ALA A 33 -13.56 79.85 -55.87
C ALA A 33 -12.76 78.52 -55.80
N ALA A 34 -12.15 78.17 -54.67
CA ALA A 34 -11.50 76.86 -54.52
C ALA A 34 -11.58 76.26 -53.11
N LEU A 35 -12.80 76.11 -52.57
CA LEU A 35 -13.08 75.06 -51.58
C LEU A 35 -13.72 73.88 -52.33
N ARG A 36 -12.91 72.91 -52.75
CA ARG A 36 -13.44 71.59 -53.14
C ARG A 36 -13.96 70.93 -51.87
N ARG A 37 -15.28 70.97 -51.63
CA ARG A 37 -15.94 70.20 -50.56
C ARG A 37 -15.57 68.73 -50.75
N ALA A 38 -15.12 68.08 -49.68
CA ALA A 38 -14.99 66.62 -49.66
C ALA A 38 -16.38 66.00 -49.95
N PRO A 39 -16.44 64.76 -50.46
CA PRO A 39 -17.71 64.06 -50.55
C PRO A 39 -18.37 64.02 -49.17
N LEU A 40 -19.69 64.25 -49.10
CA LEU A 40 -20.45 64.32 -47.85
C LEU A 40 -20.15 63.13 -46.92
N ASP A 41 -20.00 61.93 -47.49
CA ASP A 41 -19.71 60.70 -46.75
C ASP A 41 -18.34 60.73 -46.04
N VAL A 42 -17.36 61.41 -46.63
CA VAL A 42 -16.02 61.58 -46.04
C VAL A 42 -16.07 62.55 -44.86
N ASP A 43 -16.89 63.59 -44.95
CA ASP A 43 -17.10 64.53 -43.85
C ASP A 43 -17.85 63.86 -42.68
N ILE A 44 -18.85 63.02 -42.99
CA ILE A 44 -19.57 62.20 -41.99
C ILE A 44 -18.61 61.20 -41.32
N ALA A 45 -17.85 60.43 -42.09
CA ALA A 45 -16.89 59.46 -41.55
C ALA A 45 -15.81 60.14 -40.69
N ARG A 46 -15.35 61.32 -41.09
CA ARG A 46 -14.41 62.12 -40.30
C ARG A 46 -15.04 62.60 -38.99
N GLN A 47 -16.30 63.01 -39.02
CA GLN A 47 -17.02 63.42 -37.82
C GLN A 47 -17.21 62.24 -36.85
N ASP A 48 -17.54 61.06 -37.37
CA ASP A 48 -17.71 59.85 -36.56
C ASP A 48 -16.37 59.38 -35.97
N ALA A 49 -15.28 59.42 -36.74
CA ALA A 49 -13.95 59.11 -36.22
C ALA A 49 -13.55 60.04 -35.07
N LEU A 50 -13.86 61.34 -35.16
CA LEU A 50 -13.60 62.28 -34.08
C LEU A 50 -14.45 61.98 -32.83
N ARG A 51 -15.70 61.56 -32.99
CA ARG A 51 -16.57 61.15 -31.88
C ARG A 51 -16.10 59.84 -31.25
N ALA A 52 -15.65 58.89 -32.06
CA ALA A 52 -15.12 57.62 -31.59
C ALA A 52 -13.79 57.79 -30.81
N CYS A 53 -12.93 58.71 -31.23
CA CYS A 53 -11.70 59.04 -30.51
C CYS A 53 -11.91 59.87 -29.23
N ASN A 54 -13.11 60.40 -29.00
CA ASN A 54 -13.44 61.22 -27.84
C ASN A 54 -14.78 60.78 -27.23
N PRO A 55 -14.86 59.55 -26.67
CA PRO A 55 -16.05 59.10 -25.98
C PRO A 55 -16.27 59.93 -24.71
N ASP A 56 -17.49 60.43 -24.54
CA ASP A 56 -17.97 60.86 -23.24
C ASP A 56 -18.30 59.59 -22.43
N ILE A 57 -17.48 59.22 -21.44
CA ILE A 57 -17.66 57.99 -20.64
C ILE A 57 -18.29 58.32 -19.28
N ASP A 58 -18.07 59.53 -18.77
CA ASP A 58 -18.48 59.94 -17.44
C ASP A 58 -19.97 60.29 -17.36
N ARG A 59 -20.59 60.64 -18.49
CA ARG A 59 -21.99 61.01 -18.56
C ARG A 59 -22.90 59.80 -18.86
N PRO A 60 -23.89 59.47 -17.99
CA PRO A 60 -24.88 58.45 -18.31
C PRO A 60 -25.75 58.88 -19.50
N PHE A 61 -26.36 57.91 -20.20
CA PHE A 61 -27.24 58.20 -21.33
C PHE A 61 -28.51 58.91 -20.85
N ALA A 62 -28.86 60.03 -21.50
CA ALA A 62 -30.05 60.80 -21.16
C ALA A 62 -31.33 60.23 -21.82
N SER A 63 -31.18 59.52 -22.93
CA SER A 63 -32.27 58.88 -23.68
C SER A 63 -31.74 57.75 -24.57
N LEU A 64 -32.65 56.95 -25.14
CA LEU A 64 -32.29 55.94 -26.15
C LEU A 64 -31.61 56.59 -27.37
N GLU A 65 -32.10 57.74 -27.80
CA GLU A 65 -31.54 58.48 -28.94
C GLU A 65 -30.13 59.00 -28.62
N ASP A 66 -29.87 59.48 -27.40
CA ASP A 66 -28.53 59.86 -26.93
C ASP A 66 -27.57 58.67 -26.92
N ALA A 67 -28.04 57.50 -26.47
CA ALA A 67 -27.27 56.26 -26.52
C ALA A 67 -26.94 55.86 -27.97
N CYS A 68 -27.94 55.87 -28.87
CA CYS A 68 -27.71 55.59 -30.28
C CYS A 68 -26.69 56.55 -30.89
N ASN A 69 -26.84 57.87 -30.69
CA ASN A 69 -25.93 58.86 -31.27
C ASN A 69 -24.49 58.77 -30.75
N ARG A 70 -24.29 58.31 -29.51
CA ARG A 70 -22.97 58.12 -28.90
C ARG A 70 -22.34 56.77 -29.25
N LEU A 71 -23.15 55.74 -29.51
CA LEU A 71 -22.68 54.38 -29.81
C LEU A 71 -22.58 54.08 -31.32
N LEU A 72 -23.31 54.82 -32.16
CA LEU A 72 -23.27 54.67 -33.63
C LEU A 72 -21.87 54.87 -34.22
N PRO A 73 -21.05 55.87 -33.80
CA PRO A 73 -19.69 56.02 -34.30
C PRO A 73 -18.79 54.80 -34.06
N PHE A 74 -19.07 54.02 -33.00
CA PHE A 74 -18.32 52.81 -32.66
C PHE A 74 -18.78 51.57 -33.45
N HIS A 75 -19.99 51.59 -34.03
CA HIS A 75 -20.45 50.49 -34.89
C HIS A 75 -19.66 50.40 -36.20
N VAL A 76 -19.10 51.52 -36.69
CA VAL A 76 -18.26 51.54 -37.89
C VAL A 76 -16.87 50.95 -37.61
N LEU A 77 -16.40 51.01 -36.35
CA LEU A 77 -15.10 50.48 -35.91
C LEU A 77 -15.20 49.08 -35.31
N ALA A 78 -16.40 48.63 -34.96
CA ALA A 78 -16.64 47.25 -34.64
C ALA A 78 -16.51 46.46 -35.94
N ASP A 79 -15.32 45.92 -36.21
CA ASP A 79 -15.15 44.85 -37.18
C ASP A 79 -16.15 43.75 -36.81
N TYR A 80 -17.25 43.66 -37.57
CA TYR A 80 -18.05 42.45 -37.55
C TYR A 80 -17.21 41.38 -38.21
N ASP A 81 -16.46 40.64 -37.40
CA ASP A 81 -15.86 39.41 -37.87
C ASP A 81 -17.03 38.50 -38.25
N ALA A 82 -17.21 38.26 -39.55
CA ALA A 82 -18.32 37.43 -40.04
C ALA A 82 -18.22 35.99 -39.49
N ASP A 83 -17.01 35.62 -39.05
CA ASP A 83 -16.73 34.35 -38.39
C ASP A 83 -17.25 34.31 -36.94
N ASP A 84 -17.31 35.43 -36.20
CA ASP A 84 -17.87 35.50 -34.83
C ASP A 84 -19.39 35.22 -34.79
N VAL A 85 -20.11 35.53 -35.88
CA VAL A 85 -21.57 35.29 -36.00
C VAL A 85 -21.87 33.87 -36.50
N ASN A 86 -20.93 33.24 -37.20
CA ASN A 86 -21.09 31.94 -37.83
C ASN A 86 -20.43 30.79 -37.05
N ASP A 87 -20.22 30.99 -35.75
CA ASP A 87 -19.85 30.00 -34.73
C ASP A 87 -20.97 28.93 -34.60
N LYS A 88 -21.18 28.15 -35.67
CA LYS A 88 -22.11 27.04 -35.75
C LYS A 88 -21.51 25.89 -34.96
N PHE A 89 -21.73 25.90 -33.66
CA PHE A 89 -21.40 24.78 -32.80
C PHE A 89 -22.28 23.59 -33.18
N LEU A 90 -21.67 22.59 -33.81
CA LEU A 90 -22.33 21.34 -34.14
C LEU A 90 -22.28 20.42 -32.92
N ASP A 91 -23.41 19.82 -32.56
CA ASP A 91 -23.45 18.72 -31.59
C ASP A 91 -22.78 17.46 -32.17
N SER A 92 -22.63 16.42 -31.36
CA SER A 92 -22.12 15.11 -31.80
C SER A 92 -22.94 14.44 -32.92
N THR A 93 -24.12 14.97 -33.21
CA THR A 93 -25.09 14.52 -34.22
C THR A 93 -25.06 15.40 -35.48
N GLY A 94 -24.21 16.43 -35.52
CA GLY A 94 -24.12 17.38 -36.63
C GLY A 94 -25.23 18.45 -36.65
N ARG A 95 -25.96 18.63 -35.54
CA ARG A 95 -27.01 19.64 -35.39
C ARG A 95 -26.41 20.94 -34.89
N VAL A 96 -26.73 22.06 -35.53
CA VAL A 96 -26.29 23.38 -35.06
C VAL A 96 -27.03 23.73 -33.76
N LEU A 97 -26.27 23.88 -32.68
CA LEU A 97 -26.76 24.32 -31.39
C LEU A 97 -26.62 25.83 -31.24
N SER A 98 -27.62 26.45 -30.61
CA SER A 98 -27.44 27.79 -30.08
C SER A 98 -26.41 27.79 -28.95
N ARG A 99 -25.76 28.93 -28.71
CA ARG A 99 -24.76 29.07 -27.64
C ARG A 99 -25.32 28.77 -26.24
N SER A 100 -26.61 29.06 -26.01
CA SER A 100 -27.32 28.69 -24.78
C SER A 100 -27.48 27.17 -24.64
N GLN A 101 -27.80 26.47 -25.74
CA GLN A 101 -27.88 25.00 -25.74
C GLN A 101 -26.51 24.37 -25.48
N LEU A 102 -25.45 24.87 -26.12
CA LEU A 102 -24.08 24.39 -25.88
C LEU A 102 -23.67 24.55 -24.41
N TRP A 103 -23.99 25.70 -23.80
CA TRP A 103 -23.75 25.94 -22.38
C TRP A 103 -24.50 24.93 -21.51
N ASN A 104 -25.77 24.68 -21.80
CA ASN A 104 -26.59 23.71 -21.05
C ASN A 104 -26.07 22.27 -21.22
N GLU A 105 -25.65 21.87 -22.42
CA GLU A 105 -25.08 20.55 -22.67
C GLU A 105 -23.74 20.37 -21.96
N SER A 106 -22.85 21.36 -22.03
CA SER A 106 -21.57 21.35 -21.32
C SER A 106 -21.78 21.28 -19.80
N LEU A 107 -22.71 22.06 -19.26
CA LEU A 107 -23.07 22.03 -17.84
C LEU A 107 -23.62 20.65 -17.45
N THR A 108 -24.53 20.11 -18.25
CA THR A 108 -25.12 18.78 -18.04
C THR A 108 -24.06 17.69 -18.06
N ALA A 109 -23.15 17.72 -19.03
CA ALA A 109 -22.03 16.79 -19.13
C ALA A 109 -21.14 16.85 -17.88
N LYS A 110 -20.80 18.05 -17.40
CA LYS A 110 -20.02 18.21 -16.16
C LYS A 110 -20.76 17.72 -14.91
N ILE A 111 -22.06 17.97 -14.79
CA ILE A 111 -22.87 17.43 -13.70
C ILE A 111 -22.84 15.90 -13.73
N HIS A 112 -22.96 15.28 -14.91
CA HIS A 112 -22.90 13.83 -15.05
C HIS A 112 -21.53 13.26 -14.67
N GLU A 113 -20.44 13.92 -15.06
CA GLU A 113 -19.07 13.53 -14.68
C GLU A 113 -18.90 13.54 -13.15
N PHE A 114 -19.24 14.65 -12.49
CA PHE A 114 -19.14 14.74 -11.03
C PHE A 114 -20.05 13.72 -10.35
N LYS A 115 -21.31 13.60 -10.78
CA LYS A 115 -22.24 12.60 -10.26
C LYS A 115 -21.68 11.19 -10.37
N ALA A 116 -21.11 10.82 -11.52
CA ALA A 116 -20.54 9.50 -11.74
C ALA A 116 -19.33 9.24 -10.82
N THR A 117 -18.48 10.25 -10.59
CA THR A 117 -17.35 10.11 -9.65
C THR A 117 -17.81 9.94 -8.20
N PHE A 118 -18.78 10.74 -7.73
CA PHE A 118 -19.32 10.61 -6.38
C PHE A 118 -20.04 9.27 -6.18
N GLN A 119 -20.82 8.81 -7.17
CA GLN A 119 -21.50 7.53 -7.08
C GLN A 119 -20.50 6.37 -6.91
N LYS A 120 -19.41 6.35 -7.69
CA LYS A 120 -18.34 5.34 -7.53
C LYS A 120 -17.73 5.37 -6.13
N GLN A 121 -17.48 6.55 -5.57
CA GLN A 121 -16.93 6.69 -4.22
C GLN A 121 -17.90 6.16 -3.16
N ILE A 122 -19.19 6.47 -3.29
CA ILE A 122 -20.25 5.98 -2.39
C ILE A 122 -20.35 4.45 -2.47
N ASP A 123 -20.34 3.88 -3.68
CA ASP A 123 -20.44 2.43 -3.88
C ASP A 123 -19.25 1.69 -3.24
N VAL A 124 -18.03 2.21 -3.42
CA VAL A 124 -16.83 1.67 -2.77
C VAL A 124 -16.91 1.79 -1.24
N PHE A 125 -17.33 2.95 -0.73
CA PHE A 125 -17.48 3.16 0.70
C PHE A 125 -18.52 2.21 1.32
N ASN A 126 -19.66 2.03 0.65
CA ASN A 126 -20.71 1.12 1.10
C ASN A 126 -20.24 -0.34 1.09
N ALA A 127 -19.53 -0.75 0.03
CA ALA A 127 -18.94 -2.08 -0.05
C ALA A 127 -17.92 -2.31 1.08
N LEU A 128 -17.00 -1.37 1.31
CA LEU A 128 -16.01 -1.46 2.40
C LEU A 128 -16.66 -1.44 3.78
N SER A 129 -17.68 -0.61 3.98
CA SER A 129 -18.42 -0.54 5.24
C SER A 129 -19.12 -1.86 5.55
N LYS A 130 -19.75 -2.47 4.53
CA LYS A 130 -20.35 -3.80 4.66
C LYS A 130 -19.30 -4.88 4.96
N LYS A 131 -18.17 -4.89 4.23
CA LYS A 131 -17.07 -5.83 4.50
C LYS A 131 -16.50 -5.69 5.91
N ARG A 132 -16.48 -4.47 6.45
CA ARG A 132 -16.09 -4.21 7.84
C ARG A 132 -17.12 -4.75 8.83
N THR A 133 -18.41 -4.55 8.60
CA THR A 133 -19.46 -5.10 9.49
C THR A 133 -19.54 -6.62 9.45
N ASP A 134 -19.30 -7.21 8.28
CA ASP A 134 -19.29 -8.66 8.08
C ASP A 134 -18.02 -9.32 8.65
N GLY A 135 -17.04 -8.52 9.11
CA GLY A 135 -15.81 -9.00 9.73
C GLY A 135 -14.76 -9.51 8.74
N GLU A 136 -14.98 -9.39 7.43
CA GLU A 136 -14.06 -9.86 6.37
C GLU A 136 -12.66 -9.20 6.47
N MET A 137 -12.59 -7.97 7.01
CA MET A 137 -11.34 -7.22 7.20
C MET A 137 -10.60 -7.55 8.50
N ARG A 138 -11.01 -8.58 9.25
CA ARG A 138 -10.38 -9.02 10.52
C ARG A 138 -9.41 -10.20 10.31
N ALA A 139 -8.67 -10.18 9.21
CA ALA A 139 -7.75 -11.27 8.87
C ALA A 139 -6.72 -11.56 9.98
N GLU A 140 -6.24 -10.53 10.68
CA GLU A 140 -5.34 -10.70 11.84
C GLU A 140 -6.02 -11.41 13.02
N GLU A 141 -7.28 -11.08 13.33
CA GLU A 141 -8.04 -11.77 14.37
C GLU A 141 -8.29 -13.24 13.99
N GLY A 142 -8.62 -13.50 12.72
CA GLY A 142 -8.75 -14.85 12.19
C GLY A 142 -7.46 -15.66 12.32
N LEU A 143 -6.32 -15.06 11.95
CA LEU A 143 -5.00 -15.69 12.08
C LEU A 143 -4.64 -15.98 13.55
N MET A 144 -4.95 -15.07 14.47
CA MET A 144 -4.74 -15.31 15.91
C MET A 144 -5.57 -16.48 16.42
N ILE A 145 -6.83 -16.62 15.98
CA ILE A 145 -7.70 -17.75 16.35
C ILE A 145 -7.13 -19.06 15.81
N GLU A 146 -6.72 -19.10 14.52
CA GLU A 146 -6.10 -20.29 13.93
C GLU A 146 -4.81 -20.67 14.66
N GLN A 147 -3.96 -19.69 14.99
CA GLN A 147 -2.73 -19.94 15.72
C GLN A 147 -2.99 -20.51 17.13
N PHE A 148 -4.04 -20.05 17.81
CA PHE A 148 -4.46 -20.57 19.11
C PHE A 148 -5.00 -22.01 18.99
N LEU A 149 -5.85 -22.27 18.00
CA LEU A 149 -6.37 -23.63 17.72
C LEU A 149 -5.24 -24.62 17.41
N PHE A 150 -4.26 -24.20 16.59
CA PHE A 150 -3.11 -25.03 16.28
C PHE A 150 -2.25 -25.34 17.53
N GLN A 151 -2.09 -24.38 18.44
CA GLN A 151 -1.38 -24.62 19.69
C GLN A 151 -2.14 -25.58 20.61
N ASP A 152 -3.47 -25.45 20.70
CA ASP A 152 -4.33 -26.35 21.46
C ASP A 152 -4.28 -27.78 20.88
N GLU A 153 -4.39 -27.95 19.56
CA GLU A 153 -4.25 -29.24 18.90
C GLU A 153 -2.87 -29.86 19.13
N LYS A 154 -1.80 -29.07 19.02
CA LYS A 154 -0.43 -29.52 19.31
C LYS A 154 -0.31 -29.99 20.76
N GLN A 155 -0.90 -29.26 21.71
CA GLN A 155 -0.88 -29.61 23.12
C GLN A 155 -1.61 -30.94 23.36
N LYS A 156 -2.81 -31.10 22.80
CA LYS A 156 -3.59 -32.35 22.87
C LYS A 156 -2.84 -33.54 22.28
N VAL A 157 -2.13 -33.35 21.16
CA VAL A 157 -1.31 -34.41 20.55
C VAL A 157 -0.15 -34.81 21.45
N LEU A 158 0.49 -33.84 22.12
CA LEU A 158 1.57 -34.12 23.07
C LEU A 158 1.04 -34.87 24.30
N GLU A 159 -0.09 -34.43 24.86
CA GLU A 159 -0.74 -35.10 25.99
C GLU A 159 -1.13 -36.53 25.65
N MET A 160 -1.74 -36.75 24.47
CA MET A 160 -2.07 -38.09 23.99
C MET A 160 -0.81 -38.95 23.83
N LYS A 161 0.30 -38.41 23.31
CA LYS A 161 1.56 -39.16 23.21
C LYS A 161 2.11 -39.56 24.57
N VAL A 162 2.05 -38.67 25.55
CA VAL A 162 2.48 -38.96 26.93
C VAL A 162 1.62 -40.07 27.53
N GLU A 163 0.29 -40.00 27.36
CA GLU A 163 -0.62 -41.02 27.87
C GLU A 163 -0.37 -42.38 27.19
N MET A 164 -0.17 -42.40 25.87
CA MET A 164 0.17 -43.61 25.13
C MET A 164 1.49 -44.24 25.59
N GLU A 165 2.52 -43.43 25.85
CA GLU A 165 3.81 -43.93 26.38
C GLU A 165 3.67 -44.45 27.82
N ARG A 166 2.86 -43.78 28.65
CA ARG A 166 2.55 -44.24 30.00
C ARG A 166 1.82 -45.59 29.99
N GLU A 167 0.81 -45.72 29.15
CA GLU A 167 0.04 -46.96 29.01
C GLU A 167 0.89 -48.11 28.45
N ARG A 168 1.82 -47.82 27.54
CA ARG A 168 2.83 -48.80 27.07
C ARG A 168 3.76 -49.24 28.18
N ALA A 169 4.31 -48.30 28.95
CA ALA A 169 5.17 -48.61 30.08
C ALA A 169 4.45 -49.42 31.17
N GLU A 170 3.16 -49.15 31.41
CA GLU A 170 2.33 -49.91 32.34
C GLU A 170 2.11 -51.35 31.84
N ARG A 171 1.77 -51.54 30.56
CA ARG A 171 1.66 -52.88 29.95
C ARG A 171 2.97 -53.65 30.01
N ASP A 172 4.10 -53.00 29.74
CA ASP A 172 5.42 -53.61 29.82
C ASP A 172 5.79 -53.98 31.27
N ALA A 173 5.46 -53.13 32.25
CA ALA A 173 5.66 -53.40 33.66
C ALA A 173 4.78 -54.58 34.14
N GLU A 174 3.52 -54.64 33.71
CA GLU A 174 2.60 -55.74 34.01
C GLU A 174 3.11 -57.06 33.40
N ALA A 175 3.59 -57.03 32.15
CA ALA A 175 4.21 -58.19 31.50
C ALA A 175 5.45 -58.68 32.26
N ARG A 176 6.36 -57.76 32.65
CA ARG A 176 7.54 -58.09 33.46
C ARG A 176 7.18 -58.67 34.83
N MET A 177 6.14 -58.15 35.48
CA MET A 177 5.67 -58.67 36.77
C MET A 177 5.08 -60.07 36.63
N LYS A 178 4.29 -60.32 35.58
CA LYS A 178 3.77 -61.67 35.27
C LYS A 178 4.90 -62.66 35.00
N GLU A 179 5.89 -62.30 34.19
CA GLU A 179 7.08 -63.13 33.95
C GLU A 179 7.87 -63.40 35.24
N ALA A 180 8.07 -62.40 36.09
CA ALA A 180 8.78 -62.56 37.37
C ALA A 180 8.02 -63.49 38.33
N MET A 181 6.69 -63.38 38.41
CA MET A 181 5.86 -64.27 39.22
C MET A 181 5.91 -65.71 38.69
N GLU A 182 5.88 -65.91 37.37
CA GLU A 182 6.00 -67.23 36.76
C GLU A 182 7.37 -67.86 37.03
N ARG A 183 8.46 -67.09 36.91
CA ARG A 183 9.81 -67.54 37.27
C ARG A 183 9.91 -67.92 38.75
N ALA A 184 9.36 -67.11 39.65
CA ALA A 184 9.33 -67.41 41.08
C ALA A 184 8.54 -68.69 41.39
N ARG A 185 7.41 -68.92 40.71
CA ARG A 185 6.64 -70.18 40.83
C ARG A 185 7.44 -71.38 40.29
N ALA A 186 8.12 -71.24 39.17
CA ALA A 186 8.96 -72.29 38.61
C ALA A 186 10.15 -72.63 39.53
N GLU A 187 10.78 -71.62 40.15
CA GLU A 187 11.83 -71.81 41.16
C GLU A 187 11.31 -72.50 42.42
N GLN A 188 10.14 -72.10 42.92
CA GLN A 188 9.49 -72.78 44.05
C GLN A 188 9.17 -74.24 43.73
N ALA A 189 8.65 -74.53 42.53
CA ALA A 189 8.41 -75.90 42.09
C ALA A 189 9.71 -76.73 42.03
N ARG A 190 10.79 -76.16 41.48
CA ARG A 190 12.11 -76.80 41.46
C ARG A 190 12.67 -77.07 42.86
N MET A 191 12.50 -76.14 43.80
CA MET A 191 12.92 -76.34 45.20
C MET A 191 12.11 -77.46 45.88
N LEU A 192 10.79 -77.51 45.66
CA LEU A 192 9.94 -78.58 46.19
C LEU A 192 10.29 -79.94 45.58
N GLU A 193 10.58 -80.01 44.28
CA GLU A 193 11.05 -81.23 43.62
C GLU A 193 12.42 -81.67 44.14
N ALA A 194 13.37 -80.75 44.31
CA ALA A 194 14.68 -81.04 44.89
C ALA A 194 14.57 -81.52 46.35
N ALA A 195 13.71 -80.90 47.16
CA ALA A 195 13.42 -81.35 48.52
C ALA A 195 12.78 -82.75 48.54
N ARG A 196 11.86 -83.04 47.61
CA ARG A 196 11.25 -84.36 47.44
C ARG A 196 12.28 -85.41 47.03
N GLN A 197 13.24 -85.07 46.16
CA GLN A 197 14.35 -85.95 45.80
C GLN A 197 15.27 -86.21 47.01
N GLN A 198 15.62 -85.19 47.80
CA GLN A 198 16.41 -85.37 49.03
C GLN A 198 15.70 -86.28 50.05
N GLN A 199 14.36 -86.18 50.17
CA GLN A 199 13.58 -87.08 51.03
C GLN A 199 13.61 -88.55 50.55
N GLN A 200 13.72 -88.79 49.24
CA GLN A 200 13.88 -90.14 48.69
C GLN A 200 15.31 -90.68 48.86
N VAL A 201 16.33 -89.83 48.70
CA VAL A 201 17.74 -90.21 48.95
C VAL A 201 17.99 -90.46 50.44
N GLY A 202 17.36 -89.70 51.34
CA GLY A 202 17.39 -89.95 52.79
C GLY A 202 16.67 -91.23 53.22
N ARG A 203 15.78 -91.80 52.39
CA ARG A 203 15.12 -93.09 52.62
C ARG A 203 15.96 -94.29 52.13
N LEU A 204 17.04 -94.04 51.39
CA LEU A 204 17.99 -95.04 50.90
C LEU A 204 19.37 -94.92 51.57
N VAL A 205 19.41 -94.45 52.83
CA VAL A 205 20.60 -94.59 53.67
C VAL A 205 20.51 -95.96 54.36
N PRO A 206 21.44 -96.91 54.13
CA PRO A 206 21.40 -98.21 54.76
C PRO A 206 21.49 -98.11 56.29
N GLU A 207 20.64 -98.88 56.94
CA GLU A 207 20.44 -99.03 58.40
C GLU A 207 21.63 -99.72 59.09
N TRP A 208 22.86 -99.22 58.89
CA TRP A 208 24.07 -99.75 59.54
C TRP A 208 24.89 -98.70 60.31
N THR A 209 24.46 -97.43 60.34
CA THR A 209 25.23 -96.34 60.99
C THR A 209 24.64 -95.84 62.31
N ARG A 210 23.57 -96.46 62.83
CA ARG A 210 22.97 -96.11 64.12
C ARG A 210 23.22 -97.19 65.19
N SER A 211 24.49 -97.51 65.44
CA SER A 211 24.92 -98.06 66.74
C SER A 211 26.43 -97.90 66.89
N ARG A 212 26.87 -97.03 67.80
CA ARG A 212 28.23 -97.08 68.34
C ARG A 212 28.22 -96.52 69.75
N ASP A 213 28.20 -97.45 70.69
CA ASP A 213 28.58 -97.26 72.08
C ASP A 213 30.03 -96.74 72.20
N PRO A 214 30.40 -96.19 73.37
CA PRO A 214 31.32 -95.06 73.49
C PRO A 214 32.78 -95.48 73.58
N GLY A 215 33.65 -94.60 73.12
CA GLY A 215 35.09 -94.70 73.30
C GLY A 215 35.81 -94.93 71.99
N PHE A 216 36.22 -93.84 71.34
CA PHE A 216 37.50 -93.73 70.63
C PHE A 216 37.63 -92.27 70.19
N GLU A 217 38.42 -91.50 70.94
CA GLU A 217 38.94 -90.21 70.47
C GLU A 217 39.71 -90.45 69.18
N TYR A 218 39.36 -89.80 68.08
CA TYR A 218 40.35 -89.48 67.04
C TYR A 218 39.90 -88.26 66.22
N VAL A 219 40.59 -87.15 66.52
CA VAL A 219 41.11 -86.09 65.65
C VAL A 219 40.19 -85.50 64.57
N ASN A 220 39.75 -84.30 64.89
CA ASN A 220 39.05 -83.32 64.07
C ASN A 220 39.87 -82.92 62.81
N PHE A 221 39.41 -83.32 61.62
CA PHE A 221 40.05 -83.03 60.32
C PHE A 221 39.49 -81.79 59.61
N ASP A 222 38.65 -80.97 60.25
CA ASP A 222 38.02 -79.79 59.64
C ASP A 222 38.79 -78.47 59.85
N LYS A 223 40.00 -78.53 60.41
CA LYS A 223 40.87 -77.34 60.54
C LYS A 223 41.83 -77.10 59.37
N PHE A 224 41.80 -77.93 58.32
CA PHE A 224 42.77 -77.79 57.22
C PHE A 224 42.29 -77.00 55.99
N ASN A 225 41.00 -76.67 55.88
CA ASN A 225 40.47 -76.02 54.66
C ASN A 225 39.97 -74.58 54.83
N LEU A 226 40.36 -73.89 55.91
CA LEU A 226 40.18 -72.43 56.04
C LEU A 226 41.49 -71.64 56.00
N LYS A 227 42.66 -72.29 56.05
CA LYS A 227 43.97 -71.63 55.95
C LYS A 227 44.59 -71.62 54.55
N ALA A 228 44.07 -72.41 53.61
CA ALA A 228 44.55 -72.43 52.23
C ALA A 228 43.96 -71.30 51.35
N ALA A 229 42.74 -70.81 51.64
CA ALA A 229 42.12 -69.74 50.84
C ALA A 229 42.59 -68.33 51.24
N ALA A 230 43.15 -68.14 52.44
CA ALA A 230 43.73 -66.86 52.87
C ALA A 230 45.14 -66.59 52.28
N TRP A 231 45.75 -67.58 51.62
CA TRP A 231 47.08 -67.44 51.01
C TRP A 231 47.04 -67.11 49.50
N LEU A 232 45.89 -67.28 48.84
CA LEU A 232 45.72 -67.02 47.40
C LEU A 232 45.23 -65.60 47.04
N ASN A 233 44.88 -64.76 48.02
CA ASN A 233 44.40 -63.39 47.80
C ASN A 233 45.48 -62.31 48.03
N ARG A 234 46.77 -62.65 47.82
CA ARG A 234 47.89 -61.71 47.96
C ARG A 234 49.01 -61.88 46.93
N ARG A 235 48.70 -62.50 45.79
CA ARG A 235 49.63 -62.57 44.66
C ARG A 235 48.85 -62.54 43.33
N CYS A 236 48.84 -61.35 42.74
CA CYS A 236 48.67 -61.07 41.32
C CYS A 236 47.23 -61.13 40.75
N PHE A 237 46.79 -59.95 40.28
CA PHE A 237 45.62 -59.63 39.45
C PHE A 237 44.24 -59.61 40.11
#